data_AF-A0A0N4XZH4-F1
#
_entry.id   AF-A0A0N4XZH4-F1
#
_cell.length_a   1.000
_cell.length_b   1.000
_cell.length_c   1.000
_cell.angle_alpha   90.00
_cell.angle_beta   90.00
_cell.angle_gamma   90.00
#
_symmetry.space_group_name_H-M   'P 1'
#
loop_
_entity.id
_entity.type
_entity.pdbx_description
1 polymer ?
#
loop_
_entity_poly.entity_id
_entity_poly.type
_entity_poly.pdbx_seq_one_letter_code
_entity_poly.pdbx_strand_id
1 'polypeptide(L)'
;MNRSQDRFQGKSPVERAKLKADTEIPIDGVKVAIDQALCNETMIISDIFNLNEMDALELVLSEIQATFNVISEFHMLSQPHVNGLGGPKHQNLLRNVIEEIRENAAEALYSLCEWGAEHANEFLMDVYPILKTVWSDQSVCGTAQLACAIALRSLAVNPADHLNITNVEVDVDKVVDRAVRNMAMLFIRHGIIASDSFKQCCSHVRVVDNLLKQLIALFPAKATPALHYENLLRCLSDLYQIVDDPKASEGVKATLIELSTAYSSAGSMELCRFIERARLAHHVVHAVAYLDVLCAVCRTRPVAAFIFDVFAKVPTLDDGCVGWDHVMSALRSYERLFRERPAGTSMFGHTLSVQQQPKSVIPPRELIGLITWINLCRTVIELERQWAVLDAALGVISAPVPLPLKGALLRMIAALAKRESSAHRIWTALNAHQLCTFAENGSLLGLQKELEERECTEEMFDTSLGFVSLLLSLLSHSHITIPEIAAPYLQYLTKSIVSQMGSRSYKDIEQFAYHASICPE
;
A
#
# COMPACT_ATOMS: atom_id res chain seq x y z
N MET A 1 25.94 -7.79 21.17
CA MET A 1 27.08 -8.46 20.51
C MET A 1 26.51 -9.58 19.63
N ASN A 2 26.71 -9.44 18.32
CA ASN A 2 26.55 -10.41 17.23
C ASN A 2 25.30 -11.31 17.19
N ARG A 3 24.28 -10.87 16.43
CA ARG A 3 23.55 -11.73 15.47
C ARG A 3 23.20 -10.91 14.22
N SER A 4 24.22 -10.70 13.41
CA SER A 4 24.13 -10.29 12.02
C SER A 4 24.89 -11.33 11.22
N GLN A 5 24.22 -12.43 10.87
CA GLN A 5 24.56 -13.43 9.84
C GLN A 5 23.74 -14.70 10.09
N ASP A 6 22.60 -14.83 9.42
CA ASP A 6 22.05 -16.12 8.98
C ASP A 6 21.07 -15.76 7.84
N ARG A 7 21.54 -15.76 6.58
CA ARG A 7 21.25 -16.82 5.60
C ARG A 7 19.89 -17.45 5.85
N PHE A 8 18.97 -17.33 4.87
CA PHE A 8 17.85 -18.26 4.71
C PHE A 8 18.42 -19.69 4.72
N GLN A 9 18.40 -20.32 5.89
CA GLN A 9 18.77 -21.72 6.01
C GLN A 9 17.54 -22.50 5.55
N GLY A 10 17.73 -23.39 4.57
CA GLY A 10 16.69 -24.33 4.19
C GLY A 10 16.40 -25.32 5.34
N LYS A 11 15.62 -26.36 5.04
CA LYS A 11 15.24 -27.39 6.02
C LYS A 11 16.42 -27.93 6.82
N SER A 12 16.22 -28.11 8.12
CA SER A 12 17.24 -28.51 9.08
C SER A 12 16.80 -29.78 9.80
N PRO A 13 17.38 -30.95 9.46
CA PRO A 13 17.04 -32.22 10.13
C PRO A 13 17.25 -32.18 11.65
N VAL A 14 18.17 -31.32 12.11
CA VAL A 14 18.47 -31.12 13.53
C VAL A 14 17.35 -30.35 14.24
N GLU A 15 16.78 -29.34 13.61
CA GLU A 15 15.66 -28.57 14.19
C GLU A 15 14.34 -29.30 14.04
N ARG A 16 14.16 -30.07 12.96
CA ARG A 16 13.03 -30.99 12.83
C ARG A 16 12.96 -32.03 13.93
N ALA A 17 14.11 -32.52 14.40
CA ALA A 17 14.17 -33.45 15.53
C ALA A 17 13.81 -32.80 16.88
N LYS A 18 13.84 -31.45 16.98
CA LYS A 18 13.44 -30.70 18.18
C LYS A 18 11.92 -30.48 18.26
N LEU A 19 11.22 -30.48 17.12
CA LEU A 19 9.75 -30.41 17.06
C LEU A 19 9.13 -31.73 17.49
N LYS A 20 8.80 -31.84 18.78
CA LYS A 20 8.06 -32.97 19.34
C LYS A 20 6.86 -32.46 20.13
N ALA A 21 5.75 -33.17 20.04
CA ALA A 21 4.59 -32.90 20.88
C ALA A 21 4.97 -32.97 22.36
N ASP A 22 4.29 -32.17 23.18
CA ASP A 22 4.47 -32.05 24.62
C ASP A 22 5.84 -31.50 25.04
N THR A 23 6.50 -30.75 24.16
CA THR A 23 7.76 -30.05 24.47
C THR A 23 7.58 -28.53 24.47
N GLU A 24 8.43 -27.84 25.24
CA GLU A 24 8.50 -26.38 25.24
C GLU A 24 9.68 -25.90 24.40
N ILE A 25 9.41 -25.09 23.38
CA ILE A 25 10.43 -24.50 22.52
C ILE A 25 10.57 -23.00 22.83
N PRO A 26 11.78 -22.49 23.11
CA PRO A 26 12.00 -21.07 23.33
C PRO A 26 12.06 -20.31 21.99
N ILE A 27 11.15 -19.36 21.79
CA ILE A 27 11.10 -18.45 20.64
C ILE A 27 11.16 -17.02 21.19
N ASP A 28 12.17 -16.25 20.77
CA ASP A 28 12.40 -14.88 21.24
C ASP A 28 12.31 -14.65 22.76
N GLY A 29 12.77 -15.65 23.52
CA GLY A 29 12.79 -15.60 24.99
C GLY A 29 11.48 -15.99 25.67
N VAL A 30 10.44 -16.34 24.90
CA VAL A 30 9.17 -16.89 25.40
C VAL A 30 9.16 -18.41 25.18
N LYS A 31 8.76 -19.17 26.19
CA LYS A 31 8.58 -20.62 26.06
C LYS A 31 7.18 -20.92 25.53
N VAL A 32 7.10 -21.60 24.40
CA VAL A 32 5.83 -21.99 23.77
C VAL A 32 5.67 -23.51 23.90
N ALA A 33 4.54 -23.95 24.45
CA ALA A 33 4.20 -25.37 24.52
C ALA A 33 3.69 -25.85 23.16
N ILE A 34 4.25 -26.95 22.66
CA ILE A 34 3.96 -27.48 21.33
C ILE A 34 3.10 -28.73 21.44
N ASP A 35 1.91 -28.70 20.84
CA ASP A 35 1.06 -29.88 20.70
C ASP A 35 1.32 -30.61 19.37
N GLN A 36 0.69 -31.79 19.19
CA GLN A 36 0.87 -32.60 18.00
C GLN A 36 0.33 -31.92 16.72
N ALA A 37 -0.67 -31.06 16.83
CA ALA A 37 -1.27 -30.36 15.69
C ALA A 37 -0.31 -29.29 15.16
N LEU A 38 0.24 -28.47 16.06
CA LEU A 38 1.24 -27.45 15.75
C LEU A 38 2.53 -28.05 15.17
N CYS A 39 2.96 -29.21 15.69
CA CYS A 39 4.08 -29.97 15.11
C CYS A 39 3.83 -30.35 13.64
N ASN A 40 2.63 -30.86 13.34
CA ASN A 40 2.30 -31.32 11.98
C ASN A 40 2.22 -30.14 11.01
N GLU A 41 1.59 -29.04 11.42
CA GLU A 41 1.43 -27.83 10.62
C GLU A 41 2.77 -27.14 10.33
N THR A 42 3.64 -27.01 11.33
CA THR A 42 5.02 -26.53 11.18
C THR A 42 5.80 -27.35 10.17
N MET A 43 5.68 -28.68 10.22
CA MET A 43 6.34 -29.57 9.28
C MET A 43 5.83 -29.37 7.84
N ILE A 44 4.52 -29.17 7.66
CA ILE A 44 3.91 -28.91 6.35
C ILE A 44 4.39 -27.57 5.78
N ILE A 45 4.38 -26.50 6.57
CA ILE A 45 4.82 -25.16 6.15
C ILE A 45 6.32 -25.15 5.81
N SER A 46 7.16 -25.75 6.68
CA SER A 46 8.57 -25.97 6.37
C SER A 46 8.76 -26.74 5.07
N ASP A 47 7.91 -27.73 4.81
CA ASP A 47 8.01 -28.57 3.63
C ASP A 47 7.63 -27.87 2.32
N ILE A 48 6.55 -27.08 2.36
CA ILE A 48 6.02 -26.33 1.22
C ILE A 48 6.97 -25.19 0.83
N PHE A 49 7.47 -24.44 1.81
CA PHE A 49 8.22 -23.20 1.56
C PHE A 49 9.73 -23.36 1.66
N ASN A 50 10.22 -24.57 1.94
CA ASN A 50 11.63 -24.89 2.13
C ASN A 50 12.30 -24.01 3.20
N LEU A 51 11.60 -23.82 4.31
CA LEU A 51 12.03 -22.98 5.44
C LEU A 51 12.68 -23.82 6.54
N ASN A 52 13.49 -23.16 7.35
CA ASN A 52 13.91 -23.67 8.64
C ASN A 52 12.69 -23.98 9.52
N GLU A 53 12.75 -25.05 10.29
CA GLU A 53 11.67 -25.49 11.16
C GLU A 53 11.29 -24.49 12.28
N MET A 54 12.23 -23.66 12.76
CA MET A 54 11.95 -22.60 13.74
C MET A 54 11.29 -21.39 13.09
N ASP A 55 11.71 -21.01 11.88
CA ASP A 55 11.08 -19.94 11.11
C ASP A 55 9.66 -20.35 10.68
N ALA A 56 9.48 -21.62 10.28
CA ALA A 56 8.16 -22.18 9.99
C ALA A 56 7.28 -22.24 11.24
N LEU A 57 7.85 -22.55 12.41
CA LEU A 57 7.11 -22.55 13.67
C LEU A 57 6.69 -21.14 14.08
N GLU A 58 7.56 -20.14 13.90
CA GLU A 58 7.23 -18.74 14.14
C GLU A 58 6.14 -18.24 13.18
N LEU A 59 6.20 -18.66 11.92
CA LEU A 59 5.18 -18.39 10.91
C LEU A 59 3.85 -19.04 11.29
N VAL A 60 3.86 -20.32 11.67
CA VAL A 60 2.66 -21.03 12.14
C VAL A 60 2.13 -20.44 13.44
N LEU A 61 2.97 -19.98 14.37
CA LEU A 61 2.50 -19.32 15.60
C LEU A 61 1.93 -17.92 15.33
N SER A 62 2.47 -17.24 14.33
CA SER A 62 1.88 -16.01 13.79
C SER A 62 0.55 -16.29 13.09
N GLU A 63 0.44 -17.43 12.40
CA GLU A 63 -0.78 -17.97 11.77
C GLU A 63 -1.72 -18.71 12.73
N ILE A 64 -1.35 -19.02 13.99
CA ILE A 64 -2.25 -19.62 14.98
C ILE A 64 -3.24 -18.57 15.51
N GLN A 65 -2.98 -17.28 15.28
CA GLN A 65 -4.04 -16.26 15.31
C GLN A 65 -5.07 -16.42 14.16
N ALA A 66 -4.77 -17.27 13.18
CA ALA A 66 -5.60 -17.67 12.04
C ALA A 66 -5.95 -19.18 12.09
N THR A 67 -6.50 -19.64 13.23
CA THR A 67 -7.40 -20.82 13.22
C THR A 67 -8.38 -20.75 12.05
N PHE A 68 -8.75 -21.90 11.46
CA PHE A 68 -9.82 -22.07 10.45
C PHE A 68 -10.84 -20.93 10.51
N ASN A 69 -10.69 -19.95 9.64
CA ASN A 69 -11.55 -18.78 9.58
C ASN A 69 -11.90 -18.49 8.12
N VAL A 70 -12.98 -17.76 7.93
CA VAL A 70 -13.52 -17.46 6.62
C VAL A 70 -12.47 -16.76 5.73
N ILE A 71 -11.54 -16.00 6.30
CA ILE A 71 -10.48 -15.33 5.54
C ILE A 71 -9.49 -16.34 4.96
N SER A 72 -9.00 -17.30 5.76
CA SER A 72 -8.06 -18.33 5.30
C SER A 72 -8.71 -19.24 4.26
N GLU A 73 -9.99 -19.58 4.45
CA GLU A 73 -10.76 -20.36 3.49
C GLU A 73 -10.97 -19.58 2.18
N PHE A 74 -11.39 -18.31 2.24
CA PHE A 74 -11.51 -17.47 1.04
C PHE A 74 -10.19 -17.34 0.29
N HIS A 75 -9.07 -17.14 1.00
CA HIS A 75 -7.77 -17.06 0.38
C HIS A 75 -7.38 -18.38 -0.31
N MET A 76 -7.50 -19.52 0.38
CA MET A 76 -7.23 -20.84 -0.21
C MET A 76 -8.05 -21.06 -1.47
N LEU A 77 -9.36 -20.80 -1.39
CA LEU A 77 -10.32 -21.04 -2.46
C LEU A 77 -10.22 -20.04 -3.61
N SER A 78 -9.61 -18.88 -3.37
CA SER A 78 -9.31 -17.90 -4.42
C SER A 78 -8.20 -18.35 -5.37
N GLN A 79 -7.32 -19.28 -4.96
CA GLN A 79 -6.19 -19.70 -5.78
C GLN A 79 -6.63 -20.46 -7.05
N PRO A 80 -5.99 -20.26 -8.21
CA PRO A 80 -6.41 -20.88 -9.48
C PRO A 80 -6.45 -22.41 -9.45
N HIS A 81 -5.60 -23.03 -8.63
CA HIS A 81 -5.48 -24.48 -8.50
C HIS A 81 -5.43 -24.89 -7.04
N VAL A 82 -6.58 -25.32 -6.51
CA VAL A 82 -6.65 -25.91 -5.17
C VAL A 82 -6.80 -27.41 -5.30
N ASN A 83 -5.78 -28.14 -4.86
CA ASN A 83 -5.79 -29.59 -4.87
C ASN A 83 -6.81 -30.12 -3.83
N GLY A 84 -7.60 -31.13 -4.20
CA GLY A 84 -8.55 -31.78 -3.29
C GLY A 84 -10.01 -31.30 -3.35
N LEU A 85 -10.33 -30.25 -4.10
CA LEU A 85 -11.70 -29.70 -4.23
C LEU A 85 -12.45 -30.14 -5.50
N GLY A 86 -12.00 -31.24 -6.12
CA GLY A 86 -12.57 -31.78 -7.36
C GLY A 86 -12.15 -31.01 -8.62
N GLY A 87 -12.77 -31.37 -9.75
CA GLY A 87 -12.48 -30.73 -11.05
C GLY A 87 -12.99 -29.28 -11.16
N PRO A 88 -12.68 -28.56 -12.27
CA PRO A 88 -12.94 -27.13 -12.42
C PRO A 88 -14.40 -26.70 -12.17
N LYS A 89 -15.38 -27.56 -12.48
CA LYS A 89 -16.80 -27.30 -12.19
C LYS A 89 -17.10 -27.21 -10.70
N HIS A 90 -16.51 -28.08 -9.88
CA HIS A 90 -16.68 -28.08 -8.43
C HIS A 90 -16.02 -26.86 -7.80
N GLN A 91 -14.82 -26.52 -8.28
CA GLN A 91 -14.12 -25.30 -7.87
C GLN A 91 -14.94 -24.05 -8.20
N ASN A 92 -15.55 -23.96 -9.38
CA ASN A 92 -16.42 -22.84 -9.74
C ASN A 92 -17.68 -22.75 -8.87
N LEU A 93 -18.33 -23.88 -8.56
CA LEU A 93 -19.48 -23.89 -7.67
C LEU A 93 -19.11 -23.34 -6.28
N LEU A 94 -17.97 -23.77 -5.74
CA LEU A 94 -17.49 -23.30 -4.46
C LEU A 94 -17.14 -21.81 -4.46
N ARG A 95 -16.51 -21.31 -5.53
CA ARG A 95 -16.29 -19.87 -5.71
C ARG A 95 -17.59 -19.08 -5.72
N ASN A 96 -18.63 -19.58 -6.41
CA ASN A 96 -19.92 -18.90 -6.42
C ASN A 96 -20.56 -18.85 -5.02
N VAL A 97 -20.48 -19.95 -4.25
CA VAL A 97 -20.96 -19.99 -2.86
C VAL A 97 -20.19 -19.00 -1.98
N ILE A 98 -18.87 -18.87 -2.18
CA ILE A 98 -18.06 -17.86 -1.47
C ILE A 98 -18.55 -16.46 -1.77
N GLU A 99 -18.74 -16.11 -3.04
CA GLU A 99 -19.24 -14.79 -3.42
C GLU A 99 -20.63 -14.51 -2.82
N GLU A 100 -21.51 -15.52 -2.80
CA GLU A 100 -22.82 -15.41 -2.14
C GLU A 100 -22.70 -15.20 -0.62
N ILE A 101 -21.76 -15.88 0.05
CA ILE A 101 -21.48 -15.64 1.48
C ILE A 101 -20.97 -14.23 1.72
N ARG A 102 -20.07 -13.74 0.85
CA ARG A 102 -19.51 -12.37 0.95
C ARG A 102 -20.60 -11.31 0.76
N GLU A 103 -21.49 -11.54 -0.19
CA GLU A 103 -22.65 -10.68 -0.45
C GLU A 103 -23.60 -10.65 0.76
N ASN A 104 -24.00 -11.82 1.26
CA ASN A 104 -24.85 -11.92 2.46
C ASN A 104 -24.20 -11.27 3.69
N ALA A 105 -22.88 -11.40 3.86
CA ALA A 105 -22.15 -10.76 4.96
C ALA A 105 -22.15 -9.23 4.83
N ALA A 106 -21.97 -8.71 3.60
CA ALA A 106 -22.06 -7.28 3.32
C ALA A 106 -23.48 -6.73 3.56
N GLU A 107 -24.52 -7.46 3.15
CA GLU A 107 -25.92 -7.10 3.37
C GLU A 107 -26.31 -7.13 4.85
N ALA A 108 -25.81 -8.12 5.60
CA ALA A 108 -26.03 -8.21 7.04
C ALA A 108 -25.35 -7.03 7.77
N LEU A 109 -24.10 -6.69 7.38
CA LEU A 109 -23.41 -5.53 7.91
C LEU A 109 -24.13 -4.23 7.54
N TYR A 110 -24.64 -4.11 6.31
CA TYR A 110 -25.47 -3.00 5.85
C TYR A 110 -26.69 -2.82 6.75
N SER A 111 -27.44 -3.91 6.93
CA SER A 111 -28.64 -3.93 7.76
C SER A 111 -28.33 -3.52 9.19
N LEU A 112 -27.24 -4.01 9.80
CA LEU A 112 -26.84 -3.63 11.16
C LEU A 112 -26.46 -2.15 11.31
N CYS A 113 -25.87 -1.56 10.27
CA CYS A 113 -25.42 -0.16 10.29
C CYS A 113 -26.51 0.86 9.91
N GLU A 114 -27.60 0.43 9.27
CA GLU A 114 -28.73 1.28 8.88
C GLU A 114 -29.77 1.46 9.99
N TRP A 115 -29.66 0.74 11.11
CA TRP A 115 -30.60 0.88 12.21
C TRP A 115 -30.46 2.24 12.87
N GLY A 116 -31.51 3.05 12.76
CA GLY A 116 -31.62 4.34 13.42
C GLY A 116 -31.84 4.20 14.93
N ALA A 117 -31.81 5.34 15.62
CA ALA A 117 -31.98 5.41 17.06
C ALA A 117 -33.30 4.82 17.56
N GLU A 118 -34.33 4.83 16.71
CA GLU A 118 -35.64 4.27 16.98
C GLU A 118 -35.63 2.74 17.19
N HIS A 119 -34.64 2.02 16.65
CA HIS A 119 -34.49 0.57 16.81
C HIS A 119 -33.44 0.18 17.86
N ALA A 120 -32.85 1.15 18.58
CA ALA A 120 -31.74 0.92 19.50
C ALA A 120 -32.10 -0.05 20.65
N ASN A 121 -33.32 0.01 21.17
CA ASN A 121 -33.76 -0.88 22.27
C ASN A 121 -33.96 -2.32 21.82
N GLU A 122 -34.58 -2.54 20.65
CA GLU A 122 -34.75 -3.88 20.06
C GLU A 122 -33.38 -4.50 19.77
N PHE A 123 -32.46 -3.69 19.22
CA PHE A 123 -31.09 -4.12 19.00
C PHE A 123 -30.38 -4.57 20.29
N LEU A 124 -30.45 -3.77 21.35
CA LEU A 124 -29.80 -4.06 22.63
C LEU A 124 -30.39 -5.29 23.34
N MET A 125 -31.69 -5.53 23.18
CA MET A 125 -32.39 -6.63 23.85
C MET A 125 -32.30 -7.94 23.05
N ASP A 126 -32.37 -7.88 21.72
CA ASP A 126 -32.55 -9.08 20.89
C ASP A 126 -31.27 -9.45 20.15
N VAL A 127 -30.53 -8.48 19.60
CA VAL A 127 -29.36 -8.73 18.75
C VAL A 127 -28.08 -8.79 19.57
N TYR A 128 -27.88 -7.83 20.47
CA TYR A 128 -26.64 -7.72 21.24
C TYR A 128 -26.32 -8.95 22.11
N PRO A 129 -27.29 -9.64 22.76
CA PRO A 129 -27.02 -10.89 23.47
C PRO A 129 -26.52 -12.00 22.54
N ILE A 130 -27.03 -12.07 21.30
CA ILE A 130 -26.57 -13.05 20.29
C ILE A 130 -25.12 -12.78 19.93
N LEU A 131 -24.71 -11.51 19.80
CA LEU A 131 -23.32 -11.13 19.55
C LEU A 131 -22.36 -11.51 20.69
N LYS A 132 -22.86 -11.80 21.89
CA LYS A 132 -22.06 -12.31 23.02
C LYS A 132 -21.92 -13.83 23.06
N THR A 133 -22.66 -14.56 22.22
CA THR A 133 -22.58 -16.03 22.15
C THR A 133 -21.28 -16.51 21.51
N VAL A 134 -21.03 -17.81 21.55
CA VAL A 134 -19.86 -18.41 20.90
C VAL A 134 -20.15 -18.58 19.41
N TRP A 135 -19.34 -17.93 18.58
CA TRP A 135 -19.40 -18.04 17.12
C TRP A 135 -18.35 -19.04 16.63
N SER A 136 -18.70 -19.81 15.60
CA SER A 136 -17.75 -20.70 14.92
C SER A 136 -16.61 -19.93 14.27
N ASP A 137 -16.92 -18.77 13.68
CA ASP A 137 -15.93 -17.86 13.12
C ASP A 137 -15.80 -16.60 13.96
N GLN A 138 -14.61 -16.41 14.53
CA GLN A 138 -14.32 -15.26 15.38
C GLN A 138 -14.15 -13.96 14.58
N SER A 139 -13.73 -14.03 13.31
CA SER A 139 -13.55 -12.87 12.45
C SER A 139 -14.86 -12.22 12.05
N VAL A 140 -15.86 -13.02 11.67
CA VAL A 140 -17.22 -12.56 11.40
C VAL A 140 -17.86 -12.00 12.67
N CYS A 141 -17.72 -12.72 13.79
CA CYS A 141 -18.20 -12.25 15.10
C CYS A 141 -17.57 -10.90 15.49
N GLY A 142 -16.25 -10.78 15.32
CA GLY A 142 -15.51 -9.55 15.58
C GLY A 142 -16.02 -8.39 14.73
N THR A 143 -16.26 -8.60 13.43
CA THR A 143 -16.80 -7.56 12.55
C THR A 143 -18.21 -7.10 12.96
N ALA A 144 -19.10 -8.03 13.32
CA ALA A 144 -20.43 -7.69 13.81
C ALA A 144 -20.38 -6.95 15.17
N GLN A 145 -19.51 -7.40 16.08
CA GLN A 145 -19.27 -6.73 17.36
C GLN A 145 -18.69 -5.32 17.19
N LEU A 146 -17.81 -5.12 16.21
CA LEU A 146 -17.25 -3.81 15.87
C LEU A 146 -18.34 -2.84 15.39
N ALA A 147 -19.16 -3.27 14.43
CA ALA A 147 -20.27 -2.48 13.92
C ALA A 147 -21.26 -2.09 15.02
N CYS A 148 -21.59 -3.06 15.88
CA CYS A 148 -22.40 -2.87 17.06
C CYS A 148 -21.81 -1.81 18.02
N ALA A 149 -20.54 -1.94 18.39
CA ALA A 149 -19.90 -1.02 19.32
C ALA A 149 -19.85 0.42 18.78
N ILE A 150 -19.62 0.56 17.47
CA ILE A 150 -19.63 1.85 16.78
C ILE A 150 -21.03 2.46 16.74
N ALA A 151 -22.05 1.68 16.39
CA ALA A 151 -23.44 2.13 16.39
C ALA A 151 -23.89 2.59 17.79
N LEU A 152 -23.62 1.78 18.83
CA LEU A 152 -23.95 2.14 20.21
C LEU A 152 -23.28 3.43 20.67
N ARG A 153 -22.00 3.62 20.31
CA ARG A 153 -21.27 4.85 20.63
C ARG A 153 -21.84 6.05 19.86
N SER A 154 -22.17 5.88 18.58
CA SER A 154 -22.77 6.92 17.74
C SER A 154 -24.10 7.42 18.32
N LEU A 155 -24.95 6.47 18.73
CA LEU A 155 -26.22 6.77 19.41
C LEU A 155 -26.01 7.50 20.73
N ALA A 156 -25.05 7.06 21.54
CA ALA A 156 -24.76 7.67 22.85
C ALA A 156 -24.24 9.12 22.76
N VAL A 157 -23.65 9.52 21.63
CA VAL A 157 -23.14 10.89 21.42
C VAL A 157 -24.10 11.77 20.59
N ASN A 158 -25.22 11.23 20.10
CA ASN A 158 -26.16 11.98 19.28
C ASN A 158 -26.95 13.00 20.13
N PRO A 159 -26.85 14.31 19.85
CA PRO A 159 -27.53 15.34 20.64
C PRO A 159 -29.06 15.30 20.52
N ALA A 160 -29.63 14.63 19.51
CA ALA A 160 -31.07 14.54 19.30
C ALA A 160 -31.75 13.50 20.22
N ASP A 161 -30.99 12.57 20.80
CA ASP A 161 -31.51 11.45 21.56
C ASP A 161 -31.29 11.64 23.06
N HIS A 162 -32.26 12.31 23.69
CA HIS A 162 -32.64 12.03 25.08
C HIS A 162 -33.44 10.72 25.20
N LEU A 163 -33.27 9.79 24.26
CA LEU A 163 -33.84 8.46 24.37
C LEU A 163 -33.30 7.83 25.65
N ASN A 164 -34.19 7.16 26.38
CA ASN A 164 -33.93 6.41 27.60
C ASN A 164 -32.99 5.21 27.37
N ILE A 165 -31.86 5.38 26.67
CA ILE A 165 -30.70 4.50 26.69
C ILE A 165 -29.97 4.75 28.03
N THR A 166 -30.74 4.73 29.12
CA THR A 166 -30.23 4.73 30.48
C THR A 166 -29.89 3.28 30.78
N ASN A 167 -28.60 2.99 30.91
CA ASN A 167 -28.04 1.69 31.33
C ASN A 167 -27.72 0.67 30.23
N VAL A 168 -27.05 1.11 29.15
CA VAL A 168 -26.19 0.17 28.43
C VAL A 168 -24.91 -0.02 29.26
N GLU A 169 -24.89 -1.00 30.16
CA GLU A 169 -23.68 -1.48 30.86
C GLU A 169 -22.73 -2.22 29.89
N VAL A 170 -22.53 -1.67 28.69
CA VAL A 170 -21.61 -2.21 27.70
C VAL A 170 -20.39 -1.33 27.64
N ASP A 171 -19.27 -1.89 28.04
CA ASP A 171 -17.95 -1.32 27.81
C ASP A 171 -17.59 -1.45 26.33
N VAL A 172 -18.09 -0.52 25.51
CA VAL A 172 -17.89 -0.51 24.05
C VAL A 172 -16.42 -0.45 23.67
N ASP A 173 -15.55 0.16 24.48
CA ASP A 173 -14.10 0.17 24.25
C ASP A 173 -13.52 -1.24 24.33
N LYS A 174 -13.91 -2.04 25.32
CA LYS A 174 -13.51 -3.45 25.41
C LYS A 174 -14.08 -4.30 24.28
N VAL A 175 -15.28 -3.98 23.80
CA VAL A 175 -15.88 -4.68 22.65
C VAL A 175 -15.08 -4.39 21.38
N VAL A 176 -14.70 -3.14 21.13
CA VAL A 176 -13.82 -2.77 20.01
C VAL A 176 -12.46 -3.49 20.13
N ASP A 177 -11.84 -3.51 21.30
CA ASP A 177 -10.56 -4.22 21.51
C ASP A 177 -10.67 -5.72 21.26
N ARG A 178 -11.79 -6.34 21.63
CA ARG A 178 -12.04 -7.75 21.35
C ARG A 178 -12.25 -7.98 19.86
N ALA A 179 -13.09 -7.16 19.21
CA ALA A 179 -13.36 -7.26 17.79
C ALA A 179 -12.08 -7.14 16.95
N VAL A 180 -11.22 -6.19 17.31
CA VAL A 180 -9.94 -5.97 16.66
C VAL A 180 -8.99 -7.16 16.85
N ARG A 181 -8.91 -7.74 18.07
CA ARG A 181 -8.15 -8.98 18.33
C ARG A 181 -8.72 -10.18 17.57
N ASN A 182 -10.03 -10.20 17.37
CA ASN A 182 -10.72 -11.17 16.56
C ASN A 182 -10.62 -10.87 15.06
N MET A 183 -9.60 -10.18 14.58
CA MET A 183 -9.31 -10.01 13.15
C MET A 183 -10.42 -9.30 12.32
N ALA A 184 -11.29 -8.51 12.97
CA ALA A 184 -12.40 -7.83 12.30
C ALA A 184 -11.96 -6.98 11.09
N MET A 185 -10.82 -6.28 11.19
CA MET A 185 -10.29 -5.45 10.10
C MET A 185 -9.87 -6.31 8.89
N LEU A 186 -9.26 -7.47 9.13
CA LEU A 186 -8.85 -8.35 8.05
C LEU A 186 -10.07 -8.97 7.36
N PHE A 187 -11.12 -9.29 8.10
CA PHE A 187 -12.38 -9.75 7.50
C PHE A 187 -13.06 -8.65 6.68
N ILE A 188 -13.10 -7.40 7.18
CA ILE A 188 -13.60 -6.25 6.40
C ILE A 188 -12.79 -6.10 5.10
N ARG A 189 -11.46 -6.19 5.17
CA ARG A 189 -10.57 -6.04 4.01
C ARG A 189 -10.72 -7.17 2.98
N HIS A 190 -10.52 -8.41 3.41
CA HIS A 190 -10.41 -9.56 2.52
C HIS A 190 -11.75 -10.27 2.31
N GLY A 191 -12.61 -10.29 3.32
CA GLY A 191 -13.96 -10.86 3.22
C GLY A 191 -14.93 -9.94 2.49
N ILE A 192 -14.96 -8.65 2.82
CA ILE A 192 -15.99 -7.71 2.33
C ILE A 192 -15.47 -6.85 1.16
N ILE A 193 -14.47 -6.01 1.38
CA ILE A 193 -13.97 -5.02 0.39
C ILE A 193 -13.49 -5.70 -0.89
N ALA A 194 -12.78 -6.83 -0.77
CA ALA A 194 -12.26 -7.55 -1.92
C ALA A 194 -13.34 -8.30 -2.74
N SER A 195 -14.63 -8.25 -2.34
CA SER A 195 -15.72 -8.95 -3.03
C SER A 195 -16.06 -8.27 -4.35
N ASP A 196 -16.28 -9.04 -5.41
CA ASP A 196 -16.65 -8.44 -6.71
C ASP A 196 -18.09 -7.88 -6.64
N SER A 197 -18.99 -8.49 -5.85
CA SER A 197 -20.35 -7.96 -5.59
C SER A 197 -20.34 -6.64 -4.81
N PHE A 198 -19.41 -6.50 -3.85
CA PHE A 198 -19.22 -5.26 -3.09
C PHE A 198 -18.89 -4.08 -4.01
N LYS A 199 -18.05 -4.31 -5.02
CA LYS A 199 -17.66 -3.31 -6.02
C LYS A 199 -18.77 -2.92 -6.99
N GLN A 200 -19.94 -3.57 -6.92
CA GLN A 200 -21.13 -3.21 -7.69
C GLN A 200 -22.16 -2.42 -6.88
N CYS A 201 -22.13 -2.46 -5.55
CA CYS A 201 -23.19 -1.94 -4.68
C CYS A 201 -22.78 -0.68 -3.91
N CYS A 202 -23.36 0.48 -4.28
CA CYS A 202 -23.05 1.75 -3.62
C CYS A 202 -23.47 1.78 -2.15
N SER A 203 -24.53 1.07 -1.76
CA SER A 203 -25.02 1.02 -0.37
C SER A 203 -24.04 0.27 0.53
N HIS A 204 -23.49 -0.85 0.08
CA HIS A 204 -22.46 -1.59 0.81
C HIS A 204 -21.21 -0.74 1.04
N VAL A 205 -20.77 -0.04 0.00
CA VAL A 205 -19.62 0.88 0.05
C VAL A 205 -19.85 2.01 1.06
N ARG A 206 -21.04 2.63 1.06
CA ARG A 206 -21.39 3.68 2.03
C ARG A 206 -21.35 3.18 3.47
N VAL A 207 -21.83 1.97 3.73
CA VAL A 207 -21.81 1.42 5.09
C VAL A 207 -20.41 1.13 5.57
N VAL A 208 -19.56 0.48 4.75
CA VAL A 208 -18.18 0.20 5.16
C VAL A 208 -17.38 1.49 5.33
N ASP A 209 -17.57 2.48 4.44
CA ASP A 209 -16.96 3.80 4.59
C ASP A 209 -17.40 4.48 5.90
N ASN A 210 -18.71 4.52 6.18
CA ASN A 210 -19.24 5.10 7.41
C ASN A 210 -18.69 4.37 8.64
N LEU A 211 -18.65 3.04 8.64
CA LEU A 211 -18.10 2.23 9.73
C LEU A 211 -16.63 2.62 10.03
N LEU A 212 -15.78 2.71 9.01
CA LEU A 212 -14.36 3.05 9.17
C LEU A 212 -14.18 4.50 9.62
N LYS A 213 -14.96 5.45 9.09
CA LYS A 213 -14.93 6.86 9.50
C LYS A 213 -15.42 7.06 10.93
N GLN A 214 -16.50 6.39 11.32
CA GLN A 214 -17.03 6.44 12.68
C GLN A 214 -16.06 5.81 13.69
N LEU A 215 -15.33 4.77 13.30
CA LEU A 215 -14.26 4.24 14.15
C LEU A 215 -13.17 5.30 14.43
N ILE A 216 -12.76 6.05 13.40
CA ILE A 216 -11.80 7.16 13.55
C ILE A 216 -12.36 8.26 14.45
N ALA A 217 -13.61 8.66 14.23
CA ALA A 217 -14.24 9.78 14.92
C ALA A 217 -14.58 9.48 16.38
N LEU A 218 -15.13 8.29 16.66
CA LEU A 218 -15.68 7.93 17.97
C LEU A 218 -14.70 7.17 18.86
N PHE A 219 -13.65 6.57 18.28
CA PHE A 219 -12.62 5.84 19.02
C PHE A 219 -11.21 6.31 18.62
N PRO A 220 -10.90 7.61 18.74
CA PRO A 220 -9.65 8.19 18.26
C PRO A 220 -8.39 7.58 18.91
N ALA A 221 -8.51 7.03 20.13
CA ALA A 221 -7.44 6.28 20.81
C ALA A 221 -7.17 4.90 20.19
N LYS A 222 -8.20 4.26 19.62
CA LYS A 222 -8.07 2.99 18.90
C LYS A 222 -7.54 3.22 17.47
N ALA A 223 -7.66 4.43 16.95
CA ALA A 223 -7.04 4.92 15.72
C ALA A 223 -5.67 5.61 15.97
N THR A 224 -4.83 5.02 16.83
CA THR A 224 -3.44 5.45 17.09
C THR A 224 -2.47 4.27 16.91
N PRO A 225 -1.14 4.50 16.80
CA PRO A 225 -0.15 3.46 16.48
C PRO A 225 -0.11 2.29 17.51
N ALA A 226 -0.98 1.30 17.29
CA ALA A 226 -0.98 -0.02 17.91
C ALA A 226 -0.90 -1.08 16.80
N LEU A 227 -0.63 -2.35 17.15
CA LEU A 227 -0.44 -3.45 16.18
C LEU A 227 -1.55 -3.55 15.12
N HIS A 228 -2.78 -3.15 15.47
CA HIS A 228 -3.95 -3.24 14.59
C HIS A 228 -4.21 -1.97 13.77
N TYR A 229 -3.46 -0.91 14.01
CA TYR A 229 -3.62 0.37 13.32
C TYR A 229 -3.30 0.26 11.84
N GLU A 230 -2.28 -0.53 11.47
CA GLU A 230 -1.98 -0.81 10.07
C GLU A 230 -3.19 -1.40 9.34
N ASN A 231 -3.88 -2.38 9.93
CA ASN A 231 -5.01 -3.03 9.29
C ASN A 231 -6.15 -2.05 9.01
N LEU A 232 -6.41 -1.09 9.92
CA LEU A 232 -7.37 0.00 9.66
C LEU A 232 -6.94 0.87 8.46
N LEU A 233 -5.66 1.25 8.41
CA LEU A 233 -5.12 2.02 7.28
C LEU A 233 -5.25 1.23 5.96
N ARG A 234 -4.96 -0.07 5.97
CA ARG A 234 -5.13 -0.92 4.78
C ARG A 234 -6.60 -1.06 4.37
N CYS A 235 -7.54 -1.18 5.30
CA CYS A 235 -8.97 -1.17 4.98
C CYS A 235 -9.38 0.12 4.25
N LEU A 236 -8.93 1.28 4.75
CA LEU A 236 -9.20 2.57 4.13
C LEU A 236 -8.56 2.67 2.75
N SER A 237 -7.29 2.27 2.62
CA SER A 237 -6.58 2.32 1.34
C SER A 237 -7.26 1.43 0.31
N ASP A 238 -7.52 0.17 0.63
CA ASP A 238 -8.16 -0.80 -0.28
C ASP A 238 -9.58 -0.35 -0.67
N LEU A 239 -10.38 0.17 0.27
CA LEU A 239 -11.73 0.67 0.00
C LEU A 239 -11.71 1.79 -1.06
N TYR A 240 -10.85 2.79 -0.86
CA TYR A 240 -10.79 3.94 -1.77
C TYR A 240 -10.01 3.64 -3.05
N GLN A 241 -9.19 2.58 -3.11
CA GLN A 241 -8.55 2.10 -4.33
C GLN A 241 -9.51 1.39 -5.29
N ILE A 242 -10.71 0.99 -4.85
CA ILE A 242 -11.76 0.46 -5.73
C ILE A 242 -12.10 1.41 -6.88
N VAL A 243 -11.89 2.73 -6.71
CA VAL A 243 -12.05 3.72 -7.78
C VAL A 243 -11.23 3.37 -9.03
N ASP A 244 -10.05 2.78 -8.83
CA ASP A 244 -9.11 2.42 -9.90
C ASP A 244 -9.33 0.98 -10.40
N ASP A 245 -10.22 0.19 -9.78
CA ASP A 245 -10.51 -1.19 -10.18
C ASP A 245 -11.39 -1.21 -11.45
N PRO A 246 -10.94 -1.84 -12.55
CA PRO A 246 -11.71 -1.92 -13.80
C PRO A 246 -13.02 -2.71 -13.64
N LYS A 247 -13.13 -3.59 -12.64
CA LYS A 247 -14.35 -4.36 -12.37
C LYS A 247 -15.40 -3.54 -11.61
N ALA A 248 -15.04 -2.43 -10.96
CA ALA A 248 -15.98 -1.65 -10.16
C ALA A 248 -16.99 -0.89 -11.02
N SER A 249 -18.24 -0.81 -10.55
CA SER A 249 -19.29 -0.06 -11.26
C SER A 249 -19.02 1.45 -11.22
N GLU A 250 -19.38 2.18 -12.27
CA GLU A 250 -19.22 3.64 -12.32
C GLU A 250 -19.96 4.36 -11.18
N GLY A 251 -21.10 3.82 -10.73
CA GLY A 251 -21.84 4.32 -9.58
C GLY A 251 -21.05 4.21 -8.26
N VAL A 252 -20.34 3.08 -8.06
CA VAL A 252 -19.48 2.87 -6.90
C VAL A 252 -18.27 3.81 -6.95
N LYS A 253 -17.62 3.94 -8.11
CA LYS A 253 -16.49 4.86 -8.29
C LYS A 253 -16.89 6.30 -7.95
N ALA A 254 -18.02 6.78 -8.50
CA ALA A 254 -18.54 8.10 -8.20
C ALA A 254 -18.88 8.28 -6.71
N THR A 255 -19.46 7.27 -6.08
CA THR A 255 -19.79 7.27 -4.64
C THR A 255 -18.53 7.40 -3.78
N LEU A 256 -17.46 6.64 -4.07
CA LEU A 256 -16.20 6.73 -3.33
C LEU A 256 -15.53 8.10 -3.49
N ILE A 257 -15.57 8.69 -4.70
CA ILE A 257 -15.06 10.04 -4.94
C ILE A 257 -15.83 11.06 -4.09
N GLU A 258 -17.17 10.97 -4.04
CA GLU A 258 -18.01 11.82 -3.18
C GLU A 258 -17.64 11.66 -1.70
N LEU A 259 -17.60 10.42 -1.20
CA LEU A 259 -17.30 10.10 0.20
C LEU A 259 -15.91 10.58 0.63
N SER A 260 -14.94 10.63 -0.30
CA SER A 260 -13.58 11.08 0.00
C SER A 260 -13.51 12.53 0.49
N THR A 261 -14.49 13.37 0.10
CA THR A 261 -14.52 14.80 0.45
C THR A 261 -14.60 15.07 1.95
N ALA A 262 -15.09 14.09 2.73
CA ALA A 262 -15.14 14.17 4.19
C ALA A 262 -13.75 14.35 4.83
N TYR A 263 -12.68 13.85 4.19
CA TYR A 263 -11.31 13.97 4.71
C TYR A 263 -10.71 15.39 4.63
N SER A 264 -11.40 16.32 3.97
CA SER A 264 -11.04 17.75 3.92
C SER A 264 -12.16 18.66 4.41
N SER A 265 -13.26 18.10 4.90
CA SER A 265 -14.45 18.87 5.27
C SER A 265 -14.37 19.38 6.70
N ALA A 266 -14.67 20.67 6.91
CA ALA A 266 -14.78 21.24 8.25
C ALA A 266 -15.89 20.57 9.10
N GLY A 267 -16.88 19.94 8.46
CA GLY A 267 -17.93 19.17 9.13
C GLY A 267 -17.46 17.80 9.67
N SER A 268 -16.23 17.38 9.36
CA SER A 268 -15.67 16.10 9.79
C SER A 268 -14.28 16.28 10.42
N MET A 269 -14.22 17.11 11.45
CA MET A 269 -12.96 17.56 12.07
C MET A 269 -12.04 16.41 12.51
N GLU A 270 -12.58 15.29 13.03
CA GLU A 270 -11.75 14.15 13.42
C GLU A 270 -11.09 13.45 12.22
N LEU A 271 -11.71 13.46 11.04
CA LEU A 271 -11.10 12.96 9.81
C LEU A 271 -10.00 13.90 9.33
N CYS A 272 -10.21 15.21 9.42
CA CYS A 272 -9.17 16.21 9.13
C CYS A 272 -7.96 16.04 10.07
N ARG A 273 -8.19 15.90 11.38
CA ARG A 273 -7.12 15.61 12.36
C ARG A 273 -6.45 14.28 12.10
N PHE A 274 -7.19 13.28 11.63
CA PHE A 274 -6.62 12.01 11.20
C PHE A 274 -5.66 12.22 10.02
N ILE A 275 -5.99 13.01 8.99
CA ILE A 275 -5.03 13.32 7.92
C ILE A 275 -3.80 14.07 8.47
N GLU A 276 -3.99 15.03 9.36
CA GLU A 276 -2.89 15.81 9.96
C GLU A 276 -1.87 14.96 10.72
N ARG A 277 -2.31 13.85 11.33
CA ARG A 277 -1.45 12.89 12.06
C ARG A 277 -0.46 12.17 11.15
N ALA A 278 -0.65 12.15 9.84
CA ALA A 278 0.29 11.55 8.89
C ALA A 278 1.68 12.23 8.91
N ARG A 279 1.76 13.45 9.46
CA ARG A 279 3.03 14.18 9.64
C ARG A 279 3.88 13.63 10.77
N LEU A 280 3.28 13.00 11.77
CA LEU A 280 4.00 12.55 12.95
C LEU A 280 4.96 11.42 12.60
N ALA A 281 6.04 11.29 13.36
CA ALA A 281 6.94 10.17 13.23
C ALA A 281 6.23 8.84 13.57
N HIS A 282 6.15 7.95 12.58
CA HIS A 282 5.57 6.61 12.72
C HIS A 282 6.66 5.55 12.49
N HIS A 283 6.42 4.34 13.01
CA HIS A 283 7.17 3.17 12.54
C HIS A 283 7.00 3.02 11.02
N VAL A 284 8.06 2.65 10.30
CA VAL A 284 8.10 2.68 8.82
C VAL A 284 6.91 2.00 8.15
N VAL A 285 6.43 0.88 8.72
CA VAL A 285 5.29 0.13 8.19
C VAL A 285 3.98 0.94 8.30
N HIS A 286 3.75 1.60 9.44
CA HIS A 286 2.60 2.48 9.62
C HIS A 286 2.71 3.73 8.77
N ALA A 287 3.91 4.30 8.61
CA ALA A 287 4.14 5.46 7.76
C ALA A 287 3.74 5.17 6.31
N VAL A 288 4.20 4.03 5.77
CA VAL A 288 3.86 3.58 4.41
C VAL A 288 2.35 3.40 4.27
N ALA A 289 1.71 2.64 5.17
CA ALA A 289 0.27 2.42 5.13
C ALA A 289 -0.53 3.73 5.23
N TYR A 290 -0.04 4.71 5.99
CA TYR A 290 -0.70 6.03 6.09
C TYR A 290 -0.63 6.79 4.78
N LEU A 291 0.56 6.85 4.16
CA LEU A 291 0.74 7.51 2.88
C LEU A 291 -0.12 6.84 1.79
N ASP A 292 -0.27 5.51 1.83
CA ASP A 292 -1.17 4.77 0.95
C ASP A 292 -2.66 5.15 1.17
N VAL A 293 -3.07 5.42 2.42
CA VAL A 293 -4.40 5.98 2.69
C VAL A 293 -4.52 7.36 2.07
N LEU A 294 -3.53 8.24 2.25
CA LEU A 294 -3.56 9.59 1.69
C LEU A 294 -3.66 9.55 0.16
N CYS A 295 -2.90 8.68 -0.50
CA CYS A 295 -3.03 8.42 -1.93
C CYS A 295 -4.44 7.99 -2.31
N ALA A 296 -5.02 7.03 -1.59
CA ALA A 296 -6.32 6.46 -1.91
C ALA A 296 -7.48 7.44 -1.70
N VAL A 297 -7.48 8.22 -0.62
CA VAL A 297 -8.56 9.19 -0.33
C VAL A 297 -8.42 10.49 -1.14
N CYS A 298 -7.25 10.77 -1.72
CA CYS A 298 -7.02 11.96 -2.54
C CYS A 298 -7.67 11.83 -3.93
N ARG A 299 -9.01 11.94 -3.97
CA ARG A 299 -9.82 11.78 -5.19
C ARG A 299 -10.39 13.08 -5.75
N THR A 300 -10.27 14.18 -5.00
CA THR A 300 -10.82 15.48 -5.39
C THR A 300 -9.81 16.59 -5.13
N ARG A 301 -9.92 17.70 -5.86
CA ARG A 301 -9.04 18.86 -5.68
C ARG A 301 -9.08 19.42 -4.24
N PRO A 302 -10.23 19.56 -3.57
CA PRO A 302 -10.25 20.01 -2.17
C PRO A 302 -9.46 19.12 -1.22
N VAL A 303 -9.55 17.79 -1.40
CA VAL A 303 -8.77 16.83 -0.59
C VAL A 303 -7.27 16.94 -0.90
N ALA A 304 -6.90 17.08 -2.17
CA ALA A 304 -5.51 17.29 -2.57
C ALA A 304 -4.92 18.59 -2.01
N ALA A 305 -5.67 19.71 -2.10
CA ALA A 305 -5.30 20.99 -1.51
C ALA A 305 -5.08 20.87 0.00
N PHE A 306 -5.99 20.18 0.69
CA PHE A 306 -5.89 19.97 2.13
C PHE A 306 -4.66 19.14 2.52
N ILE A 307 -4.43 18.01 1.84
CA ILE A 307 -3.23 17.17 2.06
C ILE A 307 -1.95 17.98 1.77
N PHE A 308 -1.93 18.76 0.69
CA PHE A 308 -0.79 19.63 0.39
C PHE A 308 -0.50 20.61 1.52
N ASP A 309 -1.54 21.29 2.01
CA ASP A 309 -1.45 22.26 3.11
C ASP A 309 -0.96 21.64 4.42
N VAL A 310 -1.40 20.42 4.74
CA VAL A 310 -0.94 19.67 5.91
C VAL A 310 0.58 19.57 5.89
N PHE A 311 1.16 19.05 4.81
CA PHE A 311 2.62 18.85 4.72
C PHE A 311 3.42 20.09 4.35
N ALA A 312 2.78 21.18 3.91
CA ALA A 312 3.41 22.48 3.68
C ALA A 312 3.55 23.30 4.98
N LYS A 313 2.57 23.18 5.90
CA LYS A 313 2.52 23.94 7.16
C LYS A 313 3.18 23.14 8.30
N VAL A 314 4.46 22.78 8.15
CA VAL A 314 5.23 22.15 9.25
C VAL A 314 5.84 23.23 10.13
N PRO A 315 5.58 23.23 11.46
CA PRO A 315 6.22 24.17 12.38
C PRO A 315 7.75 23.99 12.36
N THR A 316 8.50 25.09 12.22
CA THR A 316 9.97 25.08 12.09
C THR A 316 10.73 24.57 13.31
N LEU A 317 10.03 24.34 14.43
CA LEU A 317 10.60 23.97 15.73
C LEU A 317 10.25 22.54 16.17
N ASP A 318 9.50 21.78 15.35
CA ASP A 318 9.05 20.44 15.70
C ASP A 318 9.82 19.36 14.89
N ASP A 319 10.87 18.81 15.51
CA ASP A 319 11.75 17.77 14.95
C ASP A 319 11.02 16.42 14.73
N GLY A 320 9.77 16.31 15.21
CA GLY A 320 8.94 15.11 15.07
C GLY A 320 8.04 15.07 13.83
N CYS A 321 7.93 16.16 13.07
CA CYS A 321 6.99 16.28 11.96
C CYS A 321 7.67 16.23 10.58
N VAL A 322 7.17 15.37 9.69
CA VAL A 322 7.62 15.26 8.28
C VAL A 322 6.76 16.15 7.38
N GLY A 323 7.38 16.74 6.35
CA GLY A 323 6.73 17.64 5.39
C GLY A 323 7.42 17.67 4.04
N TRP A 324 6.94 18.51 3.11
CA TRP A 324 7.47 18.55 1.75
C TRP A 324 8.96 18.93 1.69
N ASP A 325 9.42 19.81 2.58
CA ASP A 325 10.84 20.20 2.65
C ASP A 325 11.75 19.04 3.04
N HIS A 326 11.27 18.13 3.88
CA HIS A 326 11.99 16.90 4.26
C HIS A 326 12.16 15.97 3.07
N VAL A 327 11.10 15.77 2.27
CA VAL A 327 11.15 14.98 1.03
C VAL A 327 12.15 15.60 0.04
N MET A 328 12.09 16.92 -0.13
CA MET A 328 13.02 17.65 -1.00
C MET A 328 14.48 17.55 -0.53
N SER A 329 14.72 17.63 0.77
CA SER A 329 16.04 17.47 1.37
C SER A 329 16.56 16.03 1.21
N ALA A 330 15.68 15.04 1.38
CA ALA A 330 16.00 13.63 1.19
C ALA A 330 16.41 13.34 -0.26
N LEU A 331 15.64 13.80 -1.25
CA LEU A 331 15.98 13.64 -2.68
C LEU A 331 17.36 14.20 -3.00
N ARG A 332 17.66 15.44 -2.58
CA ARG A 332 19.00 16.05 -2.77
C ARG A 332 20.11 15.27 -2.05
N SER A 333 19.80 14.70 -0.90
CA SER A 333 20.76 13.90 -0.13
C SER A 333 21.08 12.57 -0.82
N TYR A 334 20.08 11.87 -1.35
CA TYR A 334 20.30 10.65 -2.15
C TYR A 334 21.03 10.95 -3.45
N GLU A 335 20.67 12.02 -4.16
CA GLU A 335 21.41 12.44 -5.35
C GLU A 335 22.90 12.56 -5.05
N ARG A 336 23.25 13.31 -4.00
CA ARG A 336 24.64 13.51 -3.57
C ARG A 336 25.30 12.20 -3.16
N LEU A 337 24.65 11.38 -2.34
CA LEU A 337 25.16 10.09 -1.87
C LEU A 337 25.51 9.14 -3.02
N PHE A 338 24.71 9.13 -4.09
CA PHE A 338 24.93 8.26 -5.24
C PHE A 338 25.86 8.87 -6.31
N ARG A 339 26.07 10.20 -6.28
CA ARG A 339 27.02 10.90 -7.18
C ARG A 339 28.43 11.03 -6.60
N GLU A 340 28.58 11.08 -5.28
CA GLU A 340 29.88 11.11 -4.59
C GLU A 340 30.65 9.81 -4.86
N ARG A 341 31.38 9.76 -5.97
CA ARG A 341 32.59 8.94 -6.06
C ARG A 341 33.66 9.64 -5.22
N PRO A 342 34.37 8.96 -4.30
CA PRO A 342 35.60 9.54 -3.79
C PRO A 342 36.52 9.68 -5.00
N ALA A 343 36.80 10.91 -5.40
CA ALA A 343 37.93 11.19 -6.26
C ALA A 343 39.16 10.67 -5.47
N GLY A 344 39.75 9.58 -5.94
CA GLY A 344 41.06 9.17 -5.49
C GLY A 344 42.07 10.21 -5.96
N THR A 345 42.19 11.32 -5.23
CA THR A 345 43.30 12.23 -5.39
C THR A 345 44.52 11.59 -4.72
N SER A 346 45.09 10.59 -5.39
CA SER A 346 46.42 10.07 -5.05
C SER A 346 47.47 11.05 -5.59
N MET A 347 47.65 12.18 -4.90
CA MET A 347 48.92 12.88 -4.92
C MET A 347 49.87 12.08 -4.04
N PHE A 348 50.94 11.54 -4.64
CA PHE A 348 51.91 10.58 -4.07
C PHE A 348 51.55 9.09 -4.18
N GLY A 349 51.88 8.50 -5.34
CA GLY A 349 52.94 7.48 -5.44
C GLY A 349 52.85 6.17 -4.65
N HIS A 350 51.76 5.86 -3.96
CA HIS A 350 51.55 4.54 -3.35
C HIS A 350 50.15 4.04 -3.69
N THR A 351 50.12 3.01 -4.54
CA THR A 351 48.99 2.12 -4.77
C THR A 351 48.62 1.40 -3.48
N LEU A 352 47.85 2.07 -2.62
CA LEU A 352 47.08 1.39 -1.60
C LEU A 352 46.00 0.58 -2.30
N SER A 353 45.93 -0.71 -1.96
CA SER A 353 44.90 -1.64 -2.43
C SER A 353 43.54 -0.95 -2.44
N VAL A 354 42.83 -1.02 -3.57
CA VAL A 354 41.43 -0.65 -3.68
C VAL A 354 40.64 -1.52 -2.72
N GLN A 355 40.56 -1.11 -1.45
CA GLN A 355 39.51 -1.57 -0.55
C GLN A 355 38.22 -1.11 -1.23
N GLN A 356 37.48 -2.07 -1.79
CA GLN A 356 36.14 -1.87 -2.33
C GLN A 356 35.32 -1.17 -1.24
N GLN A 357 35.20 0.15 -1.34
CA GLN A 357 34.29 0.88 -0.48
C GLN A 357 32.88 0.35 -0.76
N PRO A 358 32.04 0.22 0.28
CA PRO A 358 30.70 -0.31 0.12
C PRO A 358 29.94 0.55 -0.90
N LYS A 359 29.40 -0.10 -1.93
CA LYS A 359 28.49 0.52 -2.89
C LYS A 359 27.38 1.21 -2.09
N SER A 360 27.03 2.43 -2.43
CA SER A 360 25.88 3.10 -1.80
C SER A 360 24.62 2.27 -2.06
N VAL A 361 23.89 1.95 -0.98
CA VAL A 361 22.69 1.12 -1.01
C VAL A 361 21.61 1.82 -0.19
N ILE A 362 20.40 1.90 -0.73
CA ILE A 362 19.21 2.30 0.01
C ILE A 362 18.61 1.03 0.62
N PRO A 363 18.42 0.96 1.96
CA PRO A 363 17.74 -0.17 2.60
C PRO A 363 16.35 -0.41 1.99
N PRO A 364 15.88 -1.67 1.80
CA PRO A 364 14.60 -1.94 1.16
C PRO A 364 13.39 -1.24 1.80
N ARG A 365 13.35 -1.19 3.15
CA ARG A 365 12.26 -0.52 3.89
C ARG A 365 12.24 0.99 3.65
N GLU A 366 13.43 1.59 3.56
CA GLU A 366 13.61 3.02 3.29
C GLU A 366 13.24 3.35 1.83
N LEU A 367 13.63 2.48 0.90
CA LEU A 367 13.25 2.60 -0.51
C LEU A 367 11.73 2.55 -0.70
N ILE A 368 11.04 1.61 -0.02
CA ILE A 368 9.58 1.53 -0.05
C ILE A 368 8.97 2.84 0.46
N GLY A 369 9.40 3.32 1.63
CA GLY A 369 8.93 4.60 2.19
C GLY A 369 9.14 5.78 1.24
N LEU A 370 10.31 5.88 0.62
CA LEU A 370 10.62 6.94 -0.34
C LEU A 370 9.73 6.87 -1.59
N ILE A 371 9.52 5.67 -2.14
CA ILE A 371 8.62 5.46 -3.29
C ILE A 371 7.18 5.84 -2.93
N THR A 372 6.70 5.46 -1.74
CA THR A 372 5.34 5.80 -1.30
C THR A 372 5.18 7.32 -1.13
N TRP A 373 6.18 8.02 -0.61
CA TRP A 373 6.19 9.50 -0.60
C TRP A 373 6.09 10.09 -2.00
N ILE A 374 6.87 9.58 -2.96
CA ILE A 374 6.84 10.04 -4.36
C ILE A 374 5.48 9.76 -5.00
N ASN A 375 4.83 8.64 -4.67
CA ASN A 375 3.49 8.32 -5.13
C ASN A 375 2.46 9.30 -4.57
N LEU A 376 2.56 9.67 -3.28
CA LEU A 376 1.71 10.72 -2.71
C LEU A 376 1.93 12.05 -3.41
N CYS A 377 3.18 12.43 -3.65
CA CYS A 377 3.51 13.64 -4.41
C CYS A 377 2.86 13.63 -5.80
N ARG A 378 2.97 12.51 -6.53
CA ARG A 378 2.33 12.33 -7.83
C ARG A 378 0.82 12.55 -7.72
N THR A 379 0.16 11.87 -6.79
CA THR A 379 -1.31 11.98 -6.61
C THR A 379 -1.75 13.41 -6.30
N VAL A 380 -1.03 14.10 -5.41
CA VAL A 380 -1.33 15.50 -5.09
C VAL A 380 -1.09 16.41 -6.30
N ILE A 381 0.02 16.25 -7.02
CA ILE A 381 0.34 17.05 -8.22
C ILE A 381 -0.73 16.94 -9.32
N GLU A 382 -1.31 15.76 -9.52
CA GLU A 382 -2.33 15.57 -10.56
C GLU A 382 -3.57 16.43 -10.31
N LEU A 383 -3.84 16.76 -9.04
CA LEU A 383 -5.00 17.50 -8.61
C LEU A 383 -4.67 18.96 -8.23
N GLU A 384 -3.46 19.26 -7.75
CA GLU A 384 -3.02 20.57 -7.26
C GLU A 384 -2.06 21.33 -8.18
N ARG A 385 -1.98 22.67 -8.00
CA ARG A 385 -1.26 23.55 -8.94
C ARG A 385 0.16 23.88 -8.44
N GLN A 386 1.15 23.25 -9.08
CA GLN A 386 2.59 23.56 -9.04
C GLN A 386 3.33 23.09 -7.78
N TRP A 387 4.37 22.27 -7.99
CA TRP A 387 5.29 21.83 -6.94
C TRP A 387 6.74 21.95 -7.43
N ALA A 388 7.60 22.58 -6.64
CA ALA A 388 8.99 22.88 -6.99
C ALA A 388 9.93 21.67 -6.76
N VAL A 389 9.60 20.51 -7.33
CA VAL A 389 10.37 19.25 -7.16
C VAL A 389 11.25 18.91 -8.36
N LEU A 390 11.01 19.54 -9.51
CA LEU A 390 11.50 19.07 -10.81
C LEU A 390 13.03 18.82 -10.84
N ASP A 391 13.83 19.80 -10.44
CA ASP A 391 15.29 19.70 -10.52
C ASP A 391 15.87 18.67 -9.54
N ALA A 392 15.32 18.57 -8.33
CA ALA A 392 15.74 17.56 -7.35
C ALA A 392 15.40 16.14 -7.82
N ALA A 393 14.21 15.96 -8.40
CA ALA A 393 13.79 14.67 -8.95
C ALA A 393 14.67 14.24 -10.13
N LEU A 394 14.94 15.16 -11.08
CA LEU A 394 15.81 14.89 -12.22
C LEU A 394 17.27 14.66 -11.80
N GLY A 395 17.75 15.35 -10.77
CA GLY A 395 19.04 15.08 -10.13
C GLY A 395 19.16 13.62 -9.70
N VAL A 396 18.18 13.13 -8.94
CA VAL A 396 18.10 11.73 -8.49
C VAL A 396 17.98 10.75 -9.67
N ILE A 397 17.12 11.03 -10.66
CA ILE A 397 16.96 10.17 -11.85
C ILE A 397 18.27 10.04 -12.62
N SER A 398 19.06 11.11 -12.72
CA SER A 398 20.36 11.09 -13.41
C SER A 398 21.48 10.39 -12.62
N ALA A 399 21.29 10.14 -11.31
CA ALA A 399 22.24 9.44 -10.45
C ALA A 399 22.03 7.92 -10.52
N PRO A 400 23.03 7.08 -10.18
CA PRO A 400 22.94 5.61 -10.25
C PRO A 400 22.13 4.98 -9.10
N VAL A 401 20.91 5.50 -8.85
CA VAL A 401 19.99 5.05 -7.80
C VAL A 401 19.22 3.77 -8.20
N PRO A 402 18.50 3.10 -7.28
CA PRO A 402 17.65 1.95 -7.61
C PRO A 402 16.61 2.26 -8.71
N LEU A 403 16.39 1.32 -9.63
CA LEU A 403 15.47 1.49 -10.77
C LEU A 403 14.01 1.77 -10.34
N PRO A 404 13.44 1.10 -9.33
CA PRO A 404 12.07 1.41 -8.89
C PRO A 404 11.87 2.87 -8.46
N LEU A 405 12.90 3.47 -7.86
CA LEU A 405 12.88 4.89 -7.48
C LEU A 405 12.87 5.79 -8.72
N LYS A 406 13.68 5.48 -9.75
CA LYS A 406 13.69 6.23 -11.02
C LYS A 406 12.32 6.16 -11.69
N GLY A 407 11.74 4.97 -11.79
CA GLY A 407 10.40 4.77 -12.36
C GLY A 407 9.33 5.57 -11.63
N ALA A 408 9.33 5.58 -10.29
CA ALA A 408 8.40 6.39 -9.50
C ALA A 408 8.56 7.90 -9.77
N LEU A 409 9.80 8.41 -9.79
CA LEU A 409 10.08 9.82 -10.06
C LEU A 409 9.69 10.23 -11.49
N LEU A 410 9.94 9.38 -12.49
CA LEU A 410 9.54 9.64 -13.87
C LEU A 410 8.01 9.73 -14.01
N ARG A 411 7.26 8.84 -13.34
CA ARG A 411 5.79 8.90 -13.30
C ARG A 411 5.28 10.17 -12.59
N MET A 412 5.97 10.62 -11.54
CA MET A 412 5.66 11.89 -10.88
C MET A 412 5.91 13.10 -11.80
N ILE A 413 7.01 13.10 -12.57
CA ILE A 413 7.27 14.16 -13.56
C ILE A 413 6.27 14.08 -14.72
N ALA A 414 5.84 12.88 -15.12
CA ALA A 414 4.76 12.71 -16.10
C ALA A 414 3.46 13.39 -15.64
N ALA A 415 3.10 13.26 -14.36
CA ALA A 415 1.97 13.99 -13.79
C ALA A 415 2.14 15.53 -13.88
N LEU A 416 3.34 16.06 -13.65
CA LEU A 416 3.65 17.48 -13.87
C LEU A 416 3.52 17.88 -15.35
N ALA A 417 3.92 16.97 -16.26
CA ALA A 417 3.91 17.17 -17.70
C ALA A 417 2.51 17.14 -18.32
N LYS A 418 1.49 16.60 -17.63
CA LYS A 418 0.07 16.68 -18.08
C LYS A 418 -0.42 18.13 -18.26
N ARG A 419 0.32 19.12 -17.77
CA ARG A 419 0.01 20.54 -17.92
C ARG A 419 0.89 21.17 -18.99
N GLU A 420 0.25 21.79 -19.97
CA GLU A 420 0.94 22.45 -21.09
C GLU A 420 1.94 23.52 -20.60
N SER A 421 1.57 24.30 -19.58
CA SER A 421 2.43 25.36 -19.03
C SER A 421 3.72 24.85 -18.36
N SER A 422 3.77 23.58 -17.96
CA SER A 422 4.96 22.95 -17.36
C SER A 422 5.89 22.33 -18.41
N ALA A 423 5.36 21.96 -19.57
CA ALA A 423 6.06 21.10 -20.52
C ALA A 423 7.33 21.72 -21.09
N HIS A 424 7.33 23.04 -21.42
CA HIS A 424 8.56 23.71 -21.86
C HIS A 424 9.65 23.68 -20.77
N ARG A 425 9.29 23.98 -19.52
CA ARG A 425 10.21 23.92 -18.39
C ARG A 425 10.76 22.51 -18.16
N ILE A 426 9.92 21.49 -18.34
CA ILE A 426 10.34 20.09 -18.21
C ILE A 426 11.32 19.72 -19.33
N TRP A 427 11.07 20.10 -20.58
CA TRP A 427 12.03 19.89 -21.67
C TRP A 427 13.38 20.56 -21.39
N THR A 428 13.39 21.82 -20.96
CA THR A 428 14.62 22.52 -20.59
C THR A 428 15.37 21.80 -19.47
N ALA A 429 14.66 21.34 -18.43
CA ALA A 429 15.27 20.64 -17.30
C ALA A 429 15.81 19.26 -17.68
N LEU A 430 15.09 18.50 -18.52
CA LEU A 430 15.55 17.21 -19.07
C LEU A 430 16.90 17.36 -19.79
N ASN A 431 17.03 18.41 -20.61
CA ASN A 431 18.28 18.73 -21.29
C ASN A 431 19.38 19.18 -20.31
N ALA A 432 19.06 20.02 -19.33
CA ALA A 432 20.02 20.46 -18.33
C ALA A 432 20.62 19.29 -17.52
N HIS A 433 19.81 18.28 -17.22
CA HIS A 433 20.24 17.05 -16.54
C HIS A 433 20.84 15.99 -17.47
N GLN A 434 20.89 16.24 -18.78
CA GLN A 434 21.46 15.35 -19.80
C GLN A 434 20.93 13.91 -19.71
N LEU A 435 19.62 13.79 -19.50
CA LEU A 435 18.97 12.52 -19.19
C LEU A 435 19.04 11.52 -20.36
N CYS A 436 18.81 12.00 -21.59
CA CYS A 436 19.12 11.31 -22.83
C CYS A 436 19.91 12.24 -23.76
N THR A 437 21.06 11.79 -24.26
CA THR A 437 21.93 12.59 -25.15
C THR A 437 22.58 11.72 -26.22
N PHE A 438 23.15 12.36 -27.24
CA PHE A 438 24.02 11.71 -28.21
C PHE A 438 25.49 11.86 -27.80
N ALA A 439 26.24 10.76 -27.87
CA ALA A 439 27.69 10.80 -27.96
C ALA A 439 28.12 11.35 -29.34
N GLU A 440 29.40 11.71 -29.47
CA GLU A 440 30.00 12.17 -30.73
C GLU A 440 29.84 11.16 -31.88
N ASN A 441 29.77 9.87 -31.57
CA ASN A 441 29.57 8.80 -32.54
C ASN A 441 28.09 8.51 -32.86
N GLY A 442 27.16 9.31 -32.34
CA GLY A 442 25.71 9.13 -32.52
C GLY A 442 25.06 8.04 -31.66
N SER A 443 25.82 7.40 -30.76
CA SER A 443 25.25 6.47 -29.77
C SER A 443 24.50 7.23 -28.67
N LEU A 444 23.49 6.60 -28.08
CA LEU A 444 22.70 7.21 -27.01
C LEU A 444 23.37 7.01 -25.65
N LEU A 445 23.39 8.07 -24.86
CA LEU A 445 23.99 8.13 -23.52
C LEU A 445 22.93 8.49 -22.46
N GLY A 446 23.34 8.39 -21.20
CA GLY A 446 22.49 8.68 -20.05
C GLY A 446 21.62 7.49 -19.70
N LEU A 447 20.31 7.74 -19.57
CA LEU A 447 19.35 6.76 -19.06
C LEU A 447 19.26 5.51 -19.95
N GLN A 448 19.31 5.64 -21.27
CA GLN A 448 19.26 4.48 -22.17
C GLN A 448 20.35 3.44 -21.83
N LYS A 449 21.60 3.89 -21.80
CA LYS A 449 22.75 3.00 -21.57
C LYS A 449 22.62 2.28 -20.24
N GLU A 450 22.19 3.00 -19.20
CA GLU A 450 21.96 2.42 -17.89
C GLU A 450 20.84 1.37 -17.90
N LEU A 451 19.73 1.63 -18.58
CA LEU A 451 18.58 0.71 -18.59
C LEU A 451 18.84 -0.53 -19.46
N GLU A 452 19.57 -0.41 -20.58
CA GLU A 452 20.00 -1.56 -21.38
C GLU A 452 20.87 -2.54 -20.59
N GLU A 453 21.70 -2.03 -19.67
CA GLU A 453 22.54 -2.85 -18.78
C GLU A 453 21.73 -3.41 -17.59
N ARG A 454 20.90 -2.58 -16.94
CA ARG A 454 20.28 -2.91 -15.65
C ARG A 454 18.89 -3.53 -15.77
N GLU A 455 17.96 -2.96 -16.54
CA GLU A 455 16.58 -3.49 -16.64
C GLU A 455 16.55 -4.85 -17.32
N CYS A 456 17.37 -5.06 -18.36
CA CYS A 456 17.49 -6.36 -19.02
C CYS A 456 18.01 -7.45 -18.09
N THR A 457 18.89 -7.09 -17.14
CA THR A 457 19.43 -8.03 -16.14
C THR A 457 18.41 -8.33 -15.03
N GLU A 458 17.64 -7.34 -14.61
CA GLU A 458 16.65 -7.48 -13.54
C GLU A 458 15.28 -7.99 -14.02
N GLU A 459 15.03 -8.02 -15.34
CA GLU A 459 13.74 -8.37 -15.98
C GLU A 459 12.54 -7.54 -15.50
N MET A 460 12.82 -6.34 -14.99
CA MET A 460 11.87 -5.38 -14.43
C MET A 460 12.01 -4.04 -15.18
N PHE A 461 10.92 -3.53 -15.75
CA PHE A 461 10.97 -2.39 -16.69
C PHE A 461 10.21 -1.14 -16.19
N ASP A 462 10.13 -0.96 -14.87
CA ASP A 462 9.43 0.17 -14.25
C ASP A 462 9.96 1.55 -14.66
N THR A 463 11.26 1.65 -14.96
CA THR A 463 11.86 2.93 -15.37
C THR A 463 11.53 3.23 -16.83
N SER A 464 11.63 2.22 -17.70
CA SER A 464 11.13 2.31 -19.08
C SER A 464 9.65 2.73 -19.12
N LEU A 465 8.80 2.14 -18.27
CA LEU A 465 7.40 2.51 -18.17
C LEU A 465 7.18 3.96 -17.71
N GLY A 466 7.88 4.38 -16.65
CA GLY A 466 7.81 5.78 -16.21
C GLY A 466 8.28 6.75 -17.29
N PHE A 467 9.31 6.38 -18.06
CA PHE A 467 9.81 7.17 -19.17
C PHE A 467 8.78 7.31 -20.31
N VAL A 468 8.10 6.22 -20.67
CA VAL A 468 7.00 6.24 -21.66
C VAL A 468 5.87 7.15 -21.19
N SER A 469 5.45 7.05 -19.92
CA SER A 469 4.41 7.93 -19.37
C SER A 469 4.79 9.41 -19.43
N LEU A 470 6.06 9.73 -19.18
CA LEU A 470 6.58 11.10 -19.28
C LEU A 470 6.51 11.62 -20.72
N LEU A 471 7.01 10.86 -21.69
CA LEU A 471 6.98 11.27 -23.09
C LEU A 471 5.55 11.39 -23.61
N LEU A 472 4.66 10.46 -23.27
CA LEU A 472 3.25 10.55 -23.64
C LEU A 472 2.63 11.86 -23.13
N SER A 473 2.89 12.22 -21.87
CA SER A 473 2.36 13.45 -21.26
C SER A 473 2.97 14.73 -21.85
N LEU A 474 4.23 14.69 -22.30
CA LEU A 474 4.88 15.84 -22.96
C LEU A 474 4.41 16.02 -24.41
N LEU A 475 4.13 14.92 -25.11
CA LEU A 475 3.74 14.91 -26.52
C LEU A 475 2.22 15.02 -26.72
N SER A 476 1.42 14.92 -25.66
CA SER A 476 -0.05 15.05 -25.74
C SER A 476 -0.54 16.48 -25.99
N HIS A 477 0.33 17.50 -25.92
CA HIS A 477 -0.05 18.91 -26.05
C HIS A 477 -0.06 19.35 -27.51
N SER A 478 -1.22 19.74 -28.02
CA SER A 478 -1.43 20.12 -29.43
C SER A 478 -0.70 21.39 -29.87
N HIS A 479 -0.32 22.28 -28.93
CA HIS A 479 0.26 23.59 -29.23
C HIS A 479 1.74 23.72 -28.88
N ILE A 480 2.38 22.64 -28.43
CA ILE A 480 3.80 22.65 -28.10
C ILE A 480 4.64 22.30 -29.32
N THR A 481 5.52 23.22 -29.70
CA THR A 481 6.61 22.92 -30.63
C THR A 481 7.57 21.95 -29.97
N ILE A 482 7.70 20.76 -30.53
CA ILE A 482 8.67 19.75 -30.06
C ILE A 482 10.08 20.35 -30.21
N PRO A 483 10.85 20.48 -29.12
CA PRO A 483 12.16 21.10 -29.21
C PRO A 483 13.19 20.12 -29.82
N GLU A 484 14.24 20.63 -30.46
CA GLU A 484 15.27 19.80 -31.10
C GLU A 484 15.95 18.80 -30.14
N ILE A 485 16.04 19.18 -28.86
CA ILE A 485 16.53 18.34 -27.76
C ILE A 485 15.68 17.08 -27.51
N ALA A 486 14.49 16.95 -28.11
CA ALA A 486 13.65 15.77 -28.00
C ALA A 486 14.16 14.58 -28.83
N ALA A 487 15.01 14.82 -29.84
CA ALA A 487 15.51 13.77 -30.73
C ALA A 487 16.11 12.54 -30.01
N PRO A 488 17.04 12.65 -29.04
CA PRO A 488 17.57 11.48 -28.33
C PRO A 488 16.50 10.74 -27.51
N TYR A 489 15.47 11.43 -27.01
CA TYR A 489 14.38 10.84 -26.25
C TYR A 489 13.45 10.02 -27.15
N LEU A 490 13.07 10.57 -28.31
CA LEU A 490 12.25 9.87 -29.30
C LEU A 490 12.99 8.67 -29.89
N GLN A 491 14.30 8.78 -30.11
CA GLN A 491 15.11 7.67 -30.57
C GLN A 491 15.21 6.56 -29.50
N TYR A 492 15.37 6.93 -28.21
CA TYR A 492 15.37 5.96 -27.13
C TYR A 492 14.03 5.19 -27.07
N LEU A 493 12.90 5.92 -27.09
CA LEU A 493 11.55 5.35 -27.10
C LEU A 493 11.36 4.35 -28.24
N THR A 494 11.63 4.78 -29.47
CA THR A 494 11.37 3.98 -30.68
C THR A 494 12.33 2.80 -30.80
N LYS A 495 13.65 3.04 -30.69
CA LYS A 495 14.66 2.01 -30.96
C LYS A 495 14.89 1.06 -29.80
N SER A 496 14.71 1.50 -28.56
CA SER A 496 15.14 0.71 -27.41
C SER A 496 13.97 0.15 -26.62
N ILE A 497 12.87 0.89 -26.48
CA ILE A 497 11.69 0.42 -25.75
C ILE A 497 10.73 -0.29 -26.71
N VAL A 498 10.20 0.40 -27.72
CA VAL A 498 9.16 -0.14 -28.61
C VAL A 498 9.69 -1.29 -29.45
N SER A 499 10.83 -1.11 -30.14
CA SER A 499 11.35 -2.15 -31.05
C SER A 499 11.76 -3.45 -30.34
N GLN A 500 12.15 -3.37 -29.07
CA GLN A 500 12.62 -4.51 -28.28
C GLN A 500 11.52 -5.16 -27.43
N MET A 501 10.33 -4.55 -27.36
CA MET A 501 9.22 -5.00 -26.51
C MET A 501 8.87 -6.47 -26.71
N GLY A 502 8.77 -6.94 -27.96
CA GLY A 502 8.46 -8.34 -28.26
C GLY A 502 9.61 -9.34 -27.98
N SER A 503 10.82 -8.84 -27.72
CA SER A 503 12.03 -9.66 -27.53
C SER A 503 12.54 -9.70 -26.09
N ARG A 504 11.98 -8.88 -25.19
CA ARG A 504 12.39 -8.79 -23.79
C ARG A 504 11.77 -9.92 -22.96
N SER A 505 12.52 -10.37 -21.95
CA SER A 505 12.03 -11.26 -20.91
C SER A 505 11.46 -10.43 -19.77
N TYR A 506 10.20 -10.72 -19.40
CA TYR A 506 9.47 -9.98 -18.36
C TYR A 506 9.26 -10.87 -17.14
N LYS A 507 9.63 -10.38 -15.96
CA LYS A 507 9.30 -11.04 -14.70
C LYS A 507 7.81 -10.97 -14.37
N ASP A 508 7.14 -9.91 -14.81
CA ASP A 508 5.71 -9.67 -14.63
C ASP A 508 5.04 -9.41 -15.99
N ILE A 509 4.06 -10.26 -16.33
CA ILE A 509 3.35 -10.20 -17.61
C ILE A 509 2.41 -8.97 -17.69
N GLU A 510 1.99 -8.41 -16.57
CA GLU A 510 1.19 -7.17 -16.56
C GLU A 510 2.01 -5.98 -17.09
N GLN A 511 3.33 -5.97 -16.88
CA GLN A 511 4.21 -4.95 -17.47
C GLN A 511 4.25 -5.03 -19.00
N PHE A 512 4.17 -6.24 -19.56
CA PHE A 512 4.06 -6.43 -21.01
C PHE A 512 2.71 -5.92 -21.52
N ALA A 513 1.60 -6.29 -20.86
CA ALA A 513 0.26 -5.83 -21.24
C ALA A 513 0.12 -4.30 -21.17
N TYR A 514 0.71 -3.69 -20.14
CA TYR A 514 0.74 -2.23 -19.99
C TYR A 514 1.59 -1.57 -21.08
N HIS A 515 2.80 -2.06 -21.38
CA HIS A 515 3.61 -1.56 -22.51
C HIS A 515 2.84 -1.63 -23.84
N ALA A 516 2.18 -2.75 -24.13
CA ALA A 516 1.40 -2.94 -25.34
C ALA A 516 0.20 -1.99 -25.44
N SER A 517 -0.44 -1.65 -24.31
CA SER A 517 -1.59 -0.73 -24.27
C SER A 517 -1.25 0.74 -24.55
N ILE A 518 -0.01 1.15 -24.27
CA ILE A 518 0.42 2.57 -24.37
C ILE A 518 1.13 2.86 -25.70
N CYS A 519 1.64 1.83 -26.38
CA CYS A 519 2.30 1.94 -27.68
C CYS A 519 1.40 1.34 -28.76
N PRO A 520 0.41 2.09 -29.31
CA PRO A 520 -0.34 1.61 -30.47
C PRO A 520 0.61 1.43 -31.67
N GLU A 521 0.30 0.43 -32.51
CA GLU A 521 1.05 0.08 -33.74
C GLU A 521 1.33 1.27 -34.66
#